data_AF-A0A061P0D1-F1
#
_entry.id   AF-A0A061P0D1-F1
#
_cell.length_a   1.000
_cell.length_b   1.000
_cell.length_c   1.000
_cell.angle_alpha   90.00
_cell.angle_beta   90.00
_cell.angle_gamma   90.00
#
_symmetry.space_group_name_H-M   'P 1'
#
loop_
_entity.id
_entity.type
_entity.pdbx_description
1 polymer ?
#
loop_
_entity_poly.entity_id
_entity_poly.type
_entity_poly.pdbx_seq_one_letter_code
_entity_poly.pdbx_strand_id
1 'polypeptide(L)'
;MDDFSDEGKRKLPTNGLEYGSTNRNVYTIREGDPQSASAHCTWALTLGRENWQTEIHTDSSMTCDDQYFYLINTLKAFLNDDLVFEKTWKKEIPRHYQ
;
A
#
# COMPACT_ATOMS: atom_id res chain seq x y z
N MET A 1 11.61 -0.09 12.00
CA MET A 1 10.65 -1.20 12.19
C MET A 1 10.28 -1.72 10.83
N ASP A 2 10.30 -3.02 10.62
CA ASP A 2 9.91 -3.68 9.37
C ASP A 2 8.83 -4.69 9.74
N ASP A 3 7.63 -4.44 9.25
CA ASP A 3 6.42 -5.21 9.51
C ASP A 3 5.96 -5.86 8.20
N PHE A 4 5.74 -7.18 8.23
CA PHE A 4 5.34 -7.95 7.06
C PHE A 4 4.22 -8.91 7.43
N SER A 5 3.16 -8.91 6.63
CA SER A 5 2.02 -9.82 6.77
C SER A 5 1.69 -10.45 5.42
N ASP A 6 1.53 -11.77 5.44
CA ASP A 6 0.97 -12.57 4.36
C ASP A 6 -0.29 -13.26 4.92
N GLU A 7 -1.45 -12.81 4.47
CA GLU A 7 -2.75 -13.33 4.93
C GLU A 7 -3.16 -14.59 4.14
N GLY A 8 -2.29 -15.07 3.25
CA GLY A 8 -2.53 -16.17 2.33
C GLY A 8 -3.61 -15.85 1.30
N LYS A 9 -4.05 -16.89 0.59
CA LYS A 9 -5.17 -16.82 -0.38
C LYS A 9 -6.21 -17.88 -0.01
N ARG A 10 -7.49 -17.49 0.02
CA ARG A 10 -8.60 -18.37 0.38
C ARG A 10 -9.80 -18.21 -0.53
N LYS A 11 -10.55 -19.30 -0.68
CA LYS A 11 -11.80 -19.37 -1.43
C LYS A 11 -12.97 -19.57 -0.48
N LEU A 12 -13.98 -18.71 -0.57
CA LEU A 12 -15.21 -18.82 0.20
C LEU A 12 -16.11 -19.92 -0.39
N PRO A 13 -16.46 -20.98 0.37
CA PRO A 13 -17.28 -22.07 -0.16
C PRO A 13 -18.70 -21.65 -0.56
N THR A 14 -19.23 -20.60 0.07
CA THR A 14 -20.62 -20.16 -0.10
C THR A 14 -20.89 -19.48 -1.44
N ASN A 15 -19.89 -18.83 -2.03
CA ASN A 15 -20.07 -18.03 -3.24
C ASN A 15 -18.87 -18.09 -4.22
N GLY A 16 -17.86 -18.91 -3.92
CA GLY A 16 -16.69 -19.11 -4.76
C GLY A 16 -15.70 -17.93 -4.83
N LEU A 17 -15.89 -16.88 -4.02
CA LEU A 17 -15.01 -15.72 -4.01
C LEU A 17 -13.63 -16.09 -3.49
N GLU A 18 -12.60 -15.72 -4.23
CA GLU A 18 -11.20 -15.89 -3.89
C GLU A 18 -10.60 -14.55 -3.51
N TYR A 19 -9.85 -14.51 -2.41
CA TYR A 19 -9.10 -13.32 -2.03
C TYR A 19 -7.86 -13.66 -1.23
N GLY A 20 -6.87 -12.79 -1.30
CA GLY A 20 -5.64 -12.89 -0.54
C GLY A 20 -4.87 -11.59 -0.57
N SER A 21 -3.99 -11.39 0.41
CA SER A 21 -3.22 -10.15 0.50
C SER A 21 -1.88 -10.35 1.16
N THR A 22 -0.89 -9.59 0.68
CA THR A 22 0.39 -9.41 1.35
C THR A 22 0.64 -7.93 1.55
N ASN A 23 1.25 -7.55 2.66
CA ASN A 23 1.70 -6.19 2.88
C ASN A 23 3.07 -6.15 3.59
N ARG A 24 3.83 -5.09 3.31
CA ARG A 24 5.06 -4.77 4.02
C ARG A 24 5.08 -3.28 4.35
N ASN A 25 5.34 -2.96 5.62
CA ASN A 25 5.43 -1.61 6.12
C ASN A 25 6.80 -1.40 6.76
N VAL A 26 7.60 -0.49 6.20
CA VAL A 26 8.92 -0.13 6.69
C VAL A 26 8.87 1.28 7.25
N TYR A 27 9.21 1.41 8.53
CA TYR A 27 9.26 2.68 9.25
C TYR A 27 10.69 2.96 9.73
N THR A 28 11.18 4.17 9.49
CA THR A 28 12.49 4.61 9.97
C THR A 28 12.41 5.98 10.59
N ILE A 29 13.26 6.23 11.59
CA ILE A 29 13.47 7.53 12.21
C ILE A 29 14.85 7.51 12.88
N ARG A 30 15.53 8.64 12.91
CA ARG A 30 16.80 8.83 13.62
C ARG A 30 16.52 9.52 14.95
N GLU A 31 17.11 8.99 16.01
CA GLU A 31 17.01 9.60 17.33
C GLU A 31 17.58 11.03 17.31
N GLY A 32 16.87 11.97 17.94
CA GLY A 32 17.24 13.39 17.94
C GLY A 32 16.89 14.16 16.66
N ASP A 33 16.44 13.49 15.60
CA ASP A 33 16.01 14.13 14.34
C ASP A 33 14.59 13.70 13.96
N PRO A 34 13.55 14.40 14.45
CA PRO A 34 12.16 14.07 14.16
C PRO A 34 11.75 14.31 12.70
N GLN A 35 12.56 15.03 11.90
CA GLN A 35 12.29 15.25 10.47
C GLN A 35 12.80 14.08 9.61
N SER A 36 13.64 13.22 10.16
CA SER A 36 14.09 12.00 9.46
C SER A 36 13.04 10.89 9.38
N ALA A 37 11.84 11.08 9.96
CA ALA A 37 10.80 10.08 9.98
C ALA A 37 10.31 9.76 8.56
N SER A 38 10.27 8.46 8.24
CA SER A 38 9.70 7.98 6.98
C SER A 38 8.93 6.68 7.14
N ALA A 39 7.97 6.49 6.23
CA ALA A 39 7.21 5.27 6.08
C ALA A 39 7.18 4.85 4.60
N HIS A 40 7.35 3.56 4.33
CA HIS A 40 7.14 2.95 3.03
C HIS A 40 6.24 1.73 3.20
N CYS A 41 5.14 1.70 2.46
CA CYS A 41 4.13 0.66 2.51
C CYS A 41 3.94 0.09 1.11
N THR A 42 4.03 -1.24 0.99
CA THR A 42 3.66 -1.95 -0.23
C THR A 42 2.55 -2.94 0.09
N TRP A 43 1.54 -3.00 -0.78
CA TRP A 43 0.45 -3.97 -0.69
C TRP A 43 0.25 -4.67 -2.01
N ALA A 44 -0.06 -5.96 -1.96
CA ALA A 44 -0.66 -6.72 -3.04
C ALA A 44 -1.96 -7.34 -2.54
N LEU A 45 -3.04 -7.15 -3.28
CA LEU A 45 -4.36 -7.70 -3.01
C LEU A 45 -4.82 -8.48 -4.24
N THR A 46 -5.23 -9.72 -4.05
CA THR A 46 -5.91 -10.51 -5.08
C THR A 46 -7.37 -10.65 -4.70
N LEU A 47 -8.25 -10.51 -5.69
CA LEU A 47 -9.69 -10.69 -5.55
C LEU A 47 -10.25 -11.26 -6.84
N GLY A 48 -11.00 -12.34 -6.78
CA GLY A 48 -11.56 -12.93 -7.99
C GLY A 48 -12.62 -13.96 -7.73
N ARG A 49 -13.21 -14.46 -8.81
CA ARG A 49 -14.15 -15.57 -8.77
C ARG A 49 -14.20 -16.20 -10.14
N GLU A 50 -14.00 -17.52 -10.19
CA GLU A 50 -14.12 -18.33 -11.40
C GLU A 50 -13.28 -17.77 -12.57
N ASN A 51 -13.91 -17.08 -13.51
CA ASN A 51 -13.34 -16.64 -14.77
C ASN A 51 -12.70 -15.24 -14.74
N TRP A 52 -12.71 -14.57 -13.59
CA TRP A 52 -12.01 -13.29 -13.42
C TRP A 52 -11.15 -13.27 -12.16
N GLN A 53 -9.99 -12.65 -12.28
CA GLN A 53 -9.10 -12.31 -11.20
C GLN A 53 -8.65 -10.87 -11.32
N THR A 54 -8.69 -10.16 -10.21
CA THR A 54 -8.18 -8.82 -10.06
C THR A 54 -6.99 -8.85 -9.13
N GLU A 55 -5.93 -8.14 -9.51
CA GLU A 55 -4.80 -7.88 -8.64
C GLU A 55 -4.61 -6.37 -8.49
N ILE A 56 -4.41 -5.91 -7.25
CA ILE A 56 -4.16 -4.50 -6.95
C ILE A 56 -2.83 -4.42 -6.21
N HIS A 57 -1.90 -3.66 -6.77
CA HIS A 57 -0.65 -3.32 -6.11
C HIS A 57 -0.64 -1.85 -5.72
N THR A 58 -0.16 -1.57 -4.52
CA THR A 58 0.14 -0.20 -4.10
C THR A 58 1.57 -0.08 -3.61
N ASP A 59 2.20 1.05 -3.94
CA ASP A 59 3.48 1.49 -3.40
C ASP A 59 3.31 2.92 -2.88
N SER A 60 3.48 3.09 -1.58
CA SER A 60 3.20 4.33 -0.86
C SER A 60 4.40 4.72 -0.02
N SER A 61 4.91 5.93 -0.20
CA SER A 61 5.97 6.49 0.63
C SER A 61 5.52 7.80 1.28
N MET A 62 6.00 8.03 2.50
CA MET A 62 5.80 9.26 3.25
C MET A 62 7.09 9.70 3.93
N THR A 63 7.41 10.98 3.81
CA THR A 63 8.48 11.68 4.55
C THR A 63 7.92 12.97 5.14
N CYS A 64 8.71 13.69 5.94
CA CYS A 64 8.29 14.97 6.50
C CYS A 64 9.43 15.97 6.67
N ASP A 65 9.07 17.22 6.86
CA ASP A 65 9.94 18.28 7.40
C ASP A 65 9.22 18.98 8.57
N ASP A 66 9.63 20.20 8.91
CA ASP A 66 9.03 21.03 9.95
C ASP A 66 7.64 21.58 9.57
N GLN A 67 7.24 21.53 8.31
CA GLN A 67 6.01 22.17 7.83
C GLN A 67 5.01 21.18 7.25
N TYR A 68 5.45 20.09 6.62
CA TYR A 68 4.60 19.19 5.86
C TYR A 68 4.97 17.71 6.03
N PHE A 69 4.00 16.86 5.74
CA PHE A 69 4.20 15.48 5.30
C PHE A 69 4.10 15.43 3.78
N TYR A 70 5.05 14.74 3.14
CA TYR A 70 5.10 14.52 1.70
C TYR A 70 4.75 13.07 1.41
N LEU A 71 3.68 12.84 0.65
CA LEU A 71 3.23 11.52 0.27
C LEU A 71 3.36 11.31 -1.22
N ILE A 72 3.83 10.13 -1.63
CA ILE A 72 3.78 9.64 -3.01
C ILE A 72 3.11 8.28 -2.97
N ASN A 73 2.07 8.10 -3.79
CA ASN A 73 1.35 6.84 -3.89
C ASN A 73 1.24 6.43 -5.35
N THR A 74 1.48 5.15 -5.62
CA THR A 74 1.23 4.50 -6.91
C THR A 74 0.25 3.35 -6.69
N LEU A 75 -0.79 3.29 -7.52
CA LEU A 75 -1.73 2.17 -7.57
C LEU A 75 -1.72 1.58 -8.97
N LYS A 76 -1.59 0.26 -9.06
CA LYS A 76 -1.75 -0.53 -10.28
C LYS A 76 -2.86 -1.54 -10.06
N ALA A 77 -3.80 -1.64 -10.99
CA ALA A 77 -4.86 -2.63 -10.97
C ALA A 77 -4.85 -3.45 -12.25
N PHE A 78 -4.95 -4.76 -12.09
CA PHE A 78 -4.90 -5.76 -13.15
C PHE A 78 -6.22 -6.52 -13.19
N LEU A 79 -6.65 -6.91 -14.38
CA LEU A 79 -7.74 -7.87 -14.60
C LEU A 79 -7.21 -8.99 -15.46
N ASN A 80 -7.18 -10.22 -14.95
CA ASN A 80 -6.65 -11.39 -15.64
C ASN A 80 -5.24 -11.12 -16.21
N ASP A 81 -4.35 -10.59 -15.37
CA ASP A 81 -2.97 -10.20 -15.68
C ASP A 81 -2.79 -8.99 -16.61
N ASP A 82 -3.89 -8.44 -17.17
CA ASP A 82 -3.83 -7.22 -17.96
C ASP A 82 -3.91 -5.97 -17.07
N LEU A 83 -2.94 -5.07 -17.20
CA LEU A 83 -2.96 -3.78 -16.51
C LEU A 83 -4.11 -2.92 -17.07
N VAL A 84 -5.14 -2.69 -16.27
CA VAL A 84 -6.32 -1.91 -16.66
C VAL A 84 -6.33 -0.51 -16.08
N PHE A 85 -5.53 -0.26 -15.03
CA PHE A 85 -5.43 1.06 -14.41
C PHE A 85 -4.08 1.24 -13.73
N GLU A 86 -3.46 2.41 -13.94
CA GLU A 86 -2.29 2.86 -13.19
C GLU A 86 -2.43 4.33 -12.87
N LYS A 87 -2.12 4.71 -11.63
CA LYS A 87 -2.08 6.11 -11.20
C LYS A 87 -1.04 6.34 -10.13
N THR A 88 -0.23 7.37 -10.34
CA THR A 88 0.65 7.93 -9.32
C THR A 88 0.19 9.33 -8.95
N TRP A 89 0.18 9.65 -7.67
CA TRP A 89 -0.13 10.99 -7.18
C TRP A 89 0.73 11.37 -5.98
N LYS A 90 0.86 12.69 -5.79
CA LYS A 90 1.57 13.28 -4.67
C LYS A 90 0.61 14.10 -3.82
N LYS A 91 0.86 14.18 -2.52
CA LYS A 91 0.09 15.03 -1.61
C LYS A 91 1.01 15.61 -0.54
N GLU A 92 0.79 16.89 -0.25
CA GLU A 92 1.44 17.60 0.84
C GLU A 92 0.38 17.85 1.92
N ILE A 93 0.71 17.54 3.18
CA ILE A 93 -0.21 17.69 4.31
C ILE A 93 0.48 18.57 5.36
N PRO A 94 -0.04 19.76 5.70
CA PRO A 94 0.54 20.61 6.72
C PRO A 94 0.66 19.91 8.09
N ARG A 95 1.74 20.18 8.81
CA ARG A 95 1.94 19.77 10.20
C ARG A 95 1.27 20.76 11.12
N HIS A 96 0.38 20.27 11.98
CA HIS A 96 -0.22 21.05 13.04
C HIS A 96 0.43 20.68 14.36
N TYR A 97 1.05 21.66 15.01
CA TYR A 97 1.59 21.54 16.37
C TYR A 97 0.48 21.90 17.35
N GLN A 98 0.22 21.03 18.34
CA GLN A 98 -0.70 21.28 19.45
C GLN A 98 0.07 21.70 20.70
#